data_AF-A0AA35LIM7-F1
#
_entry.id   AF-A0AA35LIM7-F1
#
_cell.length_a   1.000
_cell.length_b   1.000
_cell.length_c   1.000
_cell.angle_alpha   90.00
_cell.angle_beta   90.00
_cell.angle_gamma   90.00
#
_symmetry.space_group_name_H-M   'P 1'
#
loop_
_entity.id
_entity.type
_entity.pdbx_description
1 polymer ?
#
loop_
_entity_poly.entity_id
_entity_poly.type
_entity_poly.pdbx_seq_one_letter_code
_entity_poly.pdbx_strand_id
1 'polypeptide(L)'
;MMNFLYLLGLFLAALPCLHARSSLRFIAVGDWGGVPNAPFYTAREAAVANEMGRTAASLGADFILSLGDNFYYSGVQDAYDKRFQETFESVFQAPSLRNLPWYVLAGNHDHSGNVTAQIAYSKISKRWHFPKNYYRLRFKVPGTNATVSIVMIDTVTICGNSDDFQNEQPLHPQELGAARSQMSWLRKQLANSQDDYLLVAGHYPVWSVGKHGPTTCLVKHLQPLLLKYKATAYLCGHDHNLQYLQDKTGLGYVLSGAGNFMDDNKQHLHEVPAGYLRFFYGHASSQGGFAYIEINAKEMSITYIEGKGKSLYKTSLPRRRRF
;
A
#
# COMPACT_ATOMS: atom_id res chain seq x y z
N MET A 1 -5.32 -54.15 53.51
CA MET A 1 -5.37 -54.16 52.04
C MET A 1 -5.32 -52.72 51.55
N MET A 2 -4.27 -52.41 50.77
CA MET A 2 -4.00 -51.25 49.91
C MET A 2 -4.64 -49.88 50.20
N ASN A 3 -3.78 -48.94 50.63
CA ASN A 3 -3.88 -47.52 50.34
C ASN A 3 -3.57 -47.27 48.85
N PHE A 4 -4.42 -46.53 48.14
CA PHE A 4 -4.08 -45.88 46.88
C PHE A 4 -4.25 -44.37 47.04
N LEU A 5 -3.14 -43.65 47.22
CA LEU A 5 -3.07 -42.20 47.01
C LEU A 5 -3.01 -41.95 45.49
N TYR A 6 -4.03 -41.31 44.94
CA TYR A 6 -3.95 -40.72 43.60
C TYR A 6 -3.29 -39.36 43.71
N LEU A 7 -2.03 -39.25 43.26
CA LEU A 7 -1.39 -37.96 43.00
C LEU A 7 -1.98 -37.39 41.70
N LEU A 8 -2.83 -36.36 41.81
CA LEU A 8 -3.22 -35.55 40.68
C LEU A 8 -2.05 -34.60 40.34
N GLY A 9 -1.27 -34.96 39.32
CA GLY A 9 -0.28 -34.06 38.74
C GLY A 9 -0.97 -32.92 37.99
N LEU A 10 -0.97 -31.72 38.57
CA LEU A 10 -1.34 -30.49 37.88
C LEU A 10 -0.27 -30.18 36.82
N PHE A 11 -0.53 -30.52 35.56
CA PHE A 11 0.16 -29.92 34.43
C PHE A 11 -0.28 -28.45 34.31
N LEU A 12 0.51 -27.54 34.89
CA LEU A 12 0.45 -26.12 34.54
C LEU A 12 0.93 -25.99 33.09
N ALA A 13 -0.01 -26.02 32.15
CA ALA A 13 0.25 -25.51 30.81
C ALA A 13 0.63 -24.03 30.95
N ALA A 14 1.89 -23.70 30.67
CA ALA A 14 2.33 -22.32 30.59
C ALA A 14 1.48 -21.62 29.53
N LEU A 15 0.55 -20.78 29.96
CA LEU A 15 -0.16 -19.85 29.09
C LEU A 15 0.90 -19.08 28.30
N PRO A 16 0.86 -19.06 26.97
CA PRO A 16 1.77 -18.24 26.20
C PRO A 16 1.62 -16.82 26.71
N CYS A 17 2.71 -16.25 27.21
CA CYS A 17 2.74 -14.87 27.64
C CYS A 17 2.43 -14.01 26.41
N LEU A 18 1.16 -13.62 26.24
CA LEU A 18 0.70 -12.68 25.23
C LEU A 18 1.42 -11.35 25.52
N HIS A 19 2.61 -11.18 24.96
CA HIS A 19 3.23 -9.87 24.90
C HIS A 19 2.25 -8.97 24.15
N ALA A 20 1.69 -7.99 24.86
CA ALA A 20 0.80 -7.01 24.28
C ALA A 20 1.52 -6.38 23.08
N ARG A 21 0.94 -6.52 21.88
CA ARG A 21 1.50 -5.91 20.66
C ARG A 21 1.60 -4.40 20.89
N SER A 22 2.77 -3.84 20.58
CA SER A 22 3.10 -2.41 20.78
C SER A 22 3.24 -1.63 19.47
N SER A 23 2.86 -2.25 18.35
CA SER A 23 3.03 -1.71 17.00
C SER A 23 1.82 -2.02 16.12
N LEU A 24 1.47 -1.08 15.25
CA LEU A 24 0.57 -1.28 14.12
C LEU A 24 1.39 -1.78 12.94
N ARG A 25 0.97 -2.86 12.28
CA ARG A 25 1.72 -3.53 11.21
C ARG A 25 0.87 -3.65 9.96
N PHE A 26 1.41 -3.35 8.79
CA PHE A 26 0.69 -3.59 7.55
C PHE A 26 1.63 -3.84 6.38
N ILE A 27 1.09 -4.52 5.37
CA ILE A 27 1.75 -4.71 4.08
C ILE A 27 1.18 -3.67 3.11
N ALA A 28 2.04 -3.01 2.33
CA ALA A 28 1.65 -2.15 1.22
C ALA A 28 2.14 -2.77 -0.09
N VAL A 29 1.22 -3.00 -1.03
CA VAL A 29 1.48 -3.62 -2.34
C VAL A 29 0.63 -2.92 -3.40
N GLY A 30 1.24 -2.48 -4.48
CA GLY A 30 0.59 -1.96 -5.67
C GLY A 30 0.79 -2.90 -6.85
N ASP A 31 0.03 -2.66 -7.91
CA ASP A 31 0.34 -3.17 -9.24
C ASP A 31 0.38 -4.71 -9.24
N TRP A 32 -0.56 -5.31 -8.53
CA TRP A 32 -0.64 -6.75 -8.30
C TRP A 32 -1.67 -7.43 -9.20
N GLY A 33 -2.45 -6.68 -10.00
CA GLY A 33 -3.69 -7.13 -10.63
C GLY A 33 -3.62 -8.15 -11.76
N GLY A 34 -2.68 -9.08 -11.74
CA GLY A 34 -2.60 -10.22 -12.64
C GLY A 34 -2.62 -9.86 -14.12
N VAL A 35 -3.38 -10.62 -14.90
CA VAL A 35 -3.55 -10.43 -16.34
C VAL A 35 -5.00 -10.72 -16.75
N PRO A 36 -5.51 -10.20 -17.88
CA PRO A 36 -6.91 -10.39 -18.28
C PRO A 36 -7.19 -11.78 -18.89
N ASN A 37 -6.15 -12.55 -19.22
CA ASN A 37 -6.28 -13.88 -19.83
C ASN A 37 -6.02 -14.97 -18.80
N ALA A 38 -6.63 -16.15 -18.97
CA ALA A 38 -6.39 -17.29 -18.09
C ALA A 38 -4.89 -17.61 -17.96
N PRO A 39 -4.38 -17.89 -16.75
CA PRO A 39 -5.12 -18.16 -15.51
C PRO A 39 -5.49 -16.92 -14.68
N PHE A 40 -5.41 -15.71 -15.24
CA PHE A 40 -5.78 -14.41 -14.65
C PHE A 40 -4.86 -13.88 -13.54
N TYR A 41 -3.77 -14.58 -13.28
CA TYR A 41 -2.69 -14.17 -12.39
C TYR A 41 -1.33 -14.48 -13.04
N THR A 42 -0.25 -13.90 -12.51
CA THR A 42 1.12 -14.20 -12.96
C THR A 42 1.93 -14.97 -11.92
N ALA A 43 3.07 -15.54 -12.34
CA ALA A 43 4.01 -16.16 -11.41
C ALA A 43 4.55 -15.16 -10.35
N ARG A 44 4.72 -13.88 -10.70
CA ARG A 44 5.17 -12.84 -9.77
C ARG A 44 4.09 -12.55 -8.73
N GLU A 45 2.86 -12.36 -9.16
CA GLU A 45 1.72 -12.16 -8.27
C GLU A 45 1.57 -13.31 -7.27
N ALA A 46 1.64 -14.55 -7.75
CA ALA A 46 1.57 -15.73 -6.88
C ALA A 46 2.76 -15.81 -5.90
N ALA A 47 3.97 -15.46 -6.34
CA ALA A 47 5.14 -15.44 -5.47
C ALA A 47 5.03 -14.35 -4.38
N VAL A 48 4.62 -13.14 -4.76
CA VAL A 48 4.36 -12.03 -3.84
C VAL A 48 3.26 -12.39 -2.85
N ALA A 49 2.13 -12.94 -3.30
CA ALA A 49 1.03 -13.35 -2.42
C ALA A 49 1.47 -14.41 -1.38
N ASN A 50 2.26 -15.40 -1.82
CA ASN A 50 2.82 -16.41 -0.92
C ASN A 50 3.76 -15.80 0.13
N GLU A 51 4.63 -14.88 -0.27
CA GLU A 51 5.58 -14.25 0.64
C GLU A 51 4.92 -13.24 1.58
N MET A 52 3.88 -12.53 1.14
CA MET A 52 2.99 -11.76 2.02
C MET A 52 2.39 -12.66 3.09
N GLY A 53 1.93 -13.86 2.71
CA GLY A 53 1.38 -14.87 3.63
C GLY A 53 2.39 -15.31 4.69
N ARG A 54 3.64 -15.60 4.29
CA ARG A 54 4.73 -15.95 5.22
C ARG A 54 5.11 -14.78 6.13
N THR A 55 5.18 -13.58 5.58
CA THR A 55 5.48 -12.36 6.33
C THR A 55 4.40 -12.09 7.38
N ALA A 56 3.12 -12.16 7.01
CA ALA A 56 2.02 -11.99 7.96
C ALA A 56 1.96 -13.10 9.00
N ALA A 57 2.30 -14.34 8.65
CA ALA A 57 2.38 -15.45 9.61
C ALA A 57 3.52 -15.26 10.63
N SER A 58 4.67 -14.76 10.18
CA SER A 58 5.89 -14.68 11.00
C SER A 58 5.98 -13.38 11.80
N LEU A 59 5.64 -12.24 11.18
CA LEU A 59 5.77 -10.91 11.76
C LEU A 59 4.42 -10.33 12.20
N GLY A 60 3.30 -10.88 11.73
CA GLY A 60 1.98 -10.30 11.92
C GLY A 60 1.73 -9.14 10.96
N ALA A 61 0.46 -8.96 10.60
CA ALA A 61 -0.07 -7.77 9.95
C ALA A 61 -1.48 -7.54 10.48
N ASP A 62 -1.88 -6.27 10.58
CA ASP A 62 -3.21 -5.85 11.02
C ASP A 62 -4.12 -5.54 9.83
N PHE A 63 -3.54 -5.16 8.69
CA PHE A 63 -4.22 -4.94 7.41
C PHE A 63 -3.25 -4.99 6.22
N ILE A 64 -3.81 -4.94 5.02
CA ILE A 64 -3.08 -4.79 3.76
C ILE A 64 -3.55 -3.51 3.08
N LEU A 65 -2.64 -2.76 2.49
CA LEU A 65 -2.90 -1.54 1.74
C LEU A 65 -2.63 -1.84 0.26
N SER A 66 -3.69 -1.83 -0.57
CA SER A 66 -3.50 -1.86 -2.02
C SER A 66 -3.18 -0.44 -2.51
N LEU A 67 -2.18 -0.31 -3.39
CA LEU A 67 -1.74 0.96 -3.98
C LEU A 67 -2.22 1.13 -5.44
N GLY A 68 -3.28 0.44 -5.84
CA GLY A 68 -3.91 0.58 -7.16
C GLY A 68 -3.37 -0.39 -8.20
N ASP A 69 -3.96 -0.30 -9.40
CA ASP A 69 -3.83 -1.28 -10.49
C ASP A 69 -4.17 -2.70 -10.01
N ASN A 70 -5.37 -2.77 -9.44
CA ASN A 70 -5.90 -3.97 -8.80
C ASN A 70 -6.28 -5.04 -9.82
N PHE A 71 -6.63 -4.66 -11.05
CA PHE A 71 -6.99 -5.59 -12.12
C PHE A 71 -6.50 -5.08 -13.49
N TYR A 72 -5.41 -5.66 -14.00
CA TYR A 72 -4.89 -5.34 -15.33
C TYR A 72 -5.76 -5.97 -16.45
N TYR A 73 -5.86 -5.37 -17.63
CA TYR A 73 -5.40 -4.02 -18.03
C TYR A 73 -6.54 -2.99 -18.11
N SER A 74 -7.78 -3.39 -17.81
CA SER A 74 -8.96 -2.54 -17.95
C SER A 74 -9.96 -2.79 -16.82
N GLY A 75 -9.44 -3.03 -15.61
CA GLY A 75 -10.24 -3.16 -14.41
C GLY A 75 -11.18 -4.38 -14.45
N VAL A 76 -12.37 -4.16 -13.88
CA VAL A 76 -13.49 -5.10 -13.82
C VAL A 76 -14.72 -4.47 -14.48
N GLN A 77 -15.66 -5.31 -14.90
CA GLN A 77 -16.89 -4.85 -15.55
C GLN A 77 -17.98 -4.47 -14.54
N ASP A 78 -18.19 -5.33 -13.54
CA ASP A 78 -19.18 -5.16 -12.47
C ASP A 78 -18.73 -5.82 -11.16
N ALA A 79 -19.54 -5.71 -10.10
CA ALA A 79 -19.19 -6.20 -8.77
C ALA A 79 -19.19 -7.74 -8.65
N TYR A 80 -19.66 -8.46 -9.67
CA TYR A 80 -19.68 -9.92 -9.75
C TYR A 80 -18.68 -10.46 -10.78
N ASP A 81 -17.86 -9.57 -11.38
CA ASP A 81 -16.81 -9.96 -12.30
C ASP A 81 -15.92 -11.04 -11.66
N LYS A 82 -15.75 -12.15 -12.37
CA LYS A 82 -14.96 -13.30 -11.92
C LYS A 82 -13.51 -12.94 -11.61
N ARG A 83 -12.98 -11.84 -12.15
CA ARG A 83 -11.65 -11.30 -11.83
C ARG A 83 -11.45 -11.08 -10.34
N PHE A 84 -12.48 -10.72 -9.58
CA PHE A 84 -12.38 -10.67 -8.12
C PHE A 84 -12.02 -12.03 -7.51
N GLN A 85 -12.54 -13.12 -8.04
CA GLN A 85 -12.21 -14.46 -7.56
C GLN A 85 -10.87 -14.96 -8.11
N GLU A 86 -10.66 -14.83 -9.42
CA GLU A 86 -9.52 -15.42 -10.14
C GLU A 86 -8.20 -14.67 -9.89
N THR A 87 -8.24 -13.34 -9.73
CA THR A 87 -7.05 -12.51 -9.49
C THR A 87 -6.88 -12.14 -8.01
N PHE A 88 -7.97 -11.91 -7.25
CA PHE A 88 -7.84 -11.49 -5.86
C PHE A 88 -8.07 -12.62 -4.84
N GLU A 89 -9.30 -13.18 -4.77
CA GLU A 89 -9.66 -14.06 -3.66
C GLU A 89 -8.86 -15.37 -3.64
N SER A 90 -8.69 -16.00 -4.81
CA SER A 90 -7.97 -17.27 -4.95
C SER A 90 -6.45 -17.15 -4.88
N VAL A 91 -5.89 -15.99 -5.24
CA VAL A 91 -4.44 -15.75 -5.18
C VAL A 91 -4.01 -15.43 -3.75
N PHE A 92 -4.69 -14.50 -3.08
CA PHE A 92 -4.35 -14.07 -1.71
C PHE A 92 -5.04 -14.93 -0.64
N GLN A 93 -4.97 -16.25 -0.77
CA GLN A 93 -5.75 -17.21 0.02
C GLN A 93 -5.04 -17.79 1.26
N ALA A 94 -3.78 -17.40 1.50
CA ALA A 94 -2.99 -17.87 2.64
C ALA A 94 -3.75 -17.66 3.96
N PRO A 95 -3.73 -18.62 4.91
CA PRO A 95 -4.51 -18.51 6.16
C PRO A 95 -4.23 -17.23 6.96
N SER A 96 -2.99 -16.75 6.94
CA SER A 96 -2.53 -15.52 7.58
C SER A 96 -3.03 -14.23 6.91
N LEU A 97 -3.55 -14.30 5.68
CA LEU A 97 -4.09 -13.15 4.93
C LEU A 97 -5.62 -13.18 4.82
N ARG A 98 -6.24 -14.36 4.96
CA ARG A 98 -7.68 -14.58 4.66
C ARG A 98 -8.61 -13.66 5.44
N ASN A 99 -8.23 -13.27 6.65
CA ASN A 99 -9.06 -12.42 7.52
C ASN A 99 -8.51 -10.99 7.66
N LEU A 100 -7.40 -10.66 7.00
CA LEU A 100 -6.86 -9.30 7.08
C LEU A 100 -7.68 -8.37 6.18
N PRO A 101 -8.14 -7.21 6.68
CA PRO A 101 -8.78 -6.23 5.84
C PRO A 101 -7.78 -5.66 4.83
N TRP A 102 -8.22 -5.55 3.58
CA TRP A 102 -7.56 -4.84 2.49
C TRP A 102 -8.20 -3.47 2.36
N TYR A 103 -7.41 -2.42 2.58
CA TYR A 103 -7.81 -1.06 2.27
C TYR A 103 -7.29 -0.70 0.88
N VAL A 104 -8.21 -0.41 -0.02
CA VAL A 104 -7.93 -0.32 -1.45
C VAL A 104 -8.11 1.09 -1.98
N LEU A 105 -7.27 1.48 -2.93
CA LEU A 105 -7.47 2.62 -3.83
C LEU A 105 -7.31 2.15 -5.28
N ALA A 106 -7.74 2.96 -6.24
CA ALA A 106 -7.69 2.64 -7.68
C ALA A 106 -6.46 3.25 -8.36
N GLY A 107 -5.93 2.54 -9.37
CA GLY A 107 -4.92 3.01 -10.33
C GLY A 107 -5.51 3.32 -11.71
N ASN A 108 -4.64 3.60 -12.69
CA ASN A 108 -5.06 3.93 -14.06
C ASN A 108 -5.81 2.79 -14.73
N HIS A 109 -5.32 1.54 -14.60
CA HIS A 109 -5.97 0.40 -15.24
C HIS A 109 -7.34 0.08 -14.63
N ASP A 110 -7.53 0.40 -13.35
CA ASP A 110 -8.83 0.26 -12.68
C ASP A 110 -9.86 1.26 -13.22
N HIS A 111 -9.43 2.50 -13.49
CA HIS A 111 -10.24 3.57 -14.09
C HIS A 111 -10.51 3.36 -15.57
N SER A 112 -9.69 2.57 -16.25
CA SER A 112 -9.98 2.05 -17.60
C SER A 112 -11.12 1.01 -17.61
N GLY A 113 -11.56 0.55 -16.42
CA GLY A 113 -12.75 -0.28 -16.21
C GLY A 113 -13.80 0.39 -15.32
N ASN A 114 -14.41 -0.37 -14.40
CA ASN A 114 -15.45 0.13 -13.51
C ASN A 114 -14.98 0.22 -12.04
N VAL A 115 -14.45 1.38 -11.63
CA VAL A 115 -14.06 1.61 -10.21
C VAL A 115 -15.26 1.54 -9.26
N THR A 116 -16.46 1.93 -9.73
CA THR A 116 -17.69 1.82 -8.90
C THR A 116 -18.00 0.37 -8.56
N ALA A 117 -17.69 -0.58 -9.45
CA ALA A 117 -17.80 -2.00 -9.17
C ALA A 117 -16.82 -2.47 -8.09
N GLN A 118 -15.58 -1.99 -8.10
CA GLN A 118 -14.62 -2.26 -7.02
C GLN A 118 -15.09 -1.69 -5.68
N ILE A 119 -15.71 -0.51 -5.67
CA ILE A 119 -16.33 0.05 -4.46
C ILE A 119 -17.52 -0.82 -4.00
N ALA A 120 -18.37 -1.26 -4.94
CA ALA A 120 -19.52 -2.10 -4.64
C ALA A 120 -19.12 -3.50 -4.12
N TYR A 121 -17.98 -4.04 -4.55
CA TYR A 121 -17.44 -5.32 -4.09
C TYR A 121 -17.17 -5.35 -2.58
N SER A 122 -17.02 -4.19 -1.92
CA SER A 122 -16.95 -4.09 -0.45
C SER A 122 -18.20 -4.58 0.28
N LYS A 123 -19.34 -4.71 -0.42
CA LYS A 123 -20.56 -5.31 0.13
C LYS A 123 -20.59 -6.83 -0.02
N ILE A 124 -19.71 -7.38 -0.85
CA ILE A 124 -19.63 -8.80 -1.20
C ILE A 124 -18.51 -9.48 -0.40
N SER A 125 -17.28 -8.96 -0.50
CA SER A 125 -16.14 -9.50 0.23
C SER A 125 -15.90 -8.75 1.53
N LYS A 126 -15.93 -9.48 2.66
CA LYS A 126 -15.74 -8.92 4.01
C LYS A 126 -14.36 -8.31 4.22
N ARG A 127 -13.35 -8.77 3.47
CA ARG A 127 -11.98 -8.28 3.59
C ARG A 127 -11.64 -7.17 2.60
N TRP A 128 -12.51 -6.89 1.63
CA TRP A 128 -12.29 -5.83 0.65
C TRP A 128 -12.91 -4.52 1.12
N HIS A 129 -12.09 -3.54 1.50
CA HIS A 129 -12.55 -2.23 1.97
C HIS A 129 -12.14 -1.12 1.00
N PHE A 130 -13.08 -0.72 0.15
CA PHE A 130 -12.96 0.39 -0.78
C PHE A 130 -14.25 1.23 -0.75
N PRO A 131 -14.49 2.02 0.32
CA PRO A 131 -15.79 2.63 0.56
C PRO A 131 -16.14 3.77 -0.42
N LYS A 132 -15.12 4.46 -0.94
CA LYS A 132 -15.18 5.61 -1.86
C LYS A 132 -13.85 5.72 -2.60
N ASN A 133 -13.81 6.45 -3.72
CA ASN A 133 -12.58 6.75 -4.47
C ASN A 133 -11.45 7.29 -3.58
N TYR A 134 -11.78 8.19 -2.65
CA TYR A 134 -10.85 8.73 -1.66
C TYR A 134 -11.51 8.79 -0.28
N TYR A 135 -10.75 8.46 0.75
CA TYR A 135 -11.25 8.30 2.11
C TYR A 135 -10.10 8.35 3.13
N ARG A 136 -10.44 8.44 4.41
CA ARG A 136 -9.46 8.49 5.50
C ARG A 136 -9.64 7.29 6.42
N LEU A 137 -8.52 6.68 6.76
CA LEU A 137 -8.40 5.68 7.80
C LEU A 137 -7.71 6.29 9.01
N ARG A 138 -8.08 5.80 10.19
CA ARG A 138 -7.46 6.21 11.45
C ARG A 138 -7.32 5.02 12.38
N PHE A 139 -6.14 4.85 12.93
CA PHE A 139 -5.79 3.74 13.80
C PHE A 139 -5.15 4.25 15.09
N LYS A 140 -5.27 3.45 16.15
CA LYS A 140 -4.47 3.59 17.37
C LYS A 140 -3.39 2.52 17.34
N VAL A 141 -2.14 2.90 17.62
CA VAL A 141 -1.05 1.93 17.76
C VAL A 141 -1.35 1.06 19.00
N PRO A 142 -1.48 -0.28 18.85
CA PRO A 142 -1.78 -1.17 19.96
C PRO A 142 -0.87 -0.93 21.17
N GLY A 143 -1.44 -0.96 22.38
CA GLY A 143 -0.68 -0.79 23.63
C GLY A 143 -0.15 0.63 23.89
N THR A 144 -0.48 1.64 23.07
CA THR A 144 0.02 3.02 23.25
C THR A 144 -1.07 4.05 22.97
N ASN A 145 -0.81 5.34 23.23
CA ASN A 145 -1.71 6.44 22.83
C ASN A 145 -1.37 7.06 21.48
N ALA A 146 -0.40 6.50 20.73
CA ALA A 146 -0.03 7.03 19.44
C ALA A 146 -1.13 6.73 18.40
N THR A 147 -1.42 7.71 17.53
CA THR A 147 -2.40 7.54 16.45
C THR A 147 -1.78 7.65 15.06
N VAL A 148 -2.35 6.91 14.12
CA VAL A 148 -1.94 6.90 12.71
C VAL A 148 -3.14 7.28 11.86
N SER A 149 -3.00 8.26 10.97
CA SER A 149 -3.95 8.49 9.88
C SER A 149 -3.35 8.11 8.55
N ILE A 150 -4.16 7.47 7.69
CA ILE A 150 -3.83 7.22 6.28
C ILE A 150 -4.92 7.87 5.44
N VAL A 151 -4.54 8.84 4.61
CA VAL A 151 -5.46 9.51 3.67
C VAL A 151 -5.29 8.88 2.30
N MET A 152 -6.27 8.09 1.89
CA MET A 152 -6.33 7.40 0.60
C MET A 152 -6.88 8.38 -0.43
N ILE A 153 -6.13 8.62 -1.51
CA ILE A 153 -6.50 9.54 -2.59
C ILE A 153 -6.58 8.79 -3.92
N ASP A 154 -7.48 9.25 -4.78
CA ASP A 154 -7.64 8.80 -6.15
C ASP A 154 -6.87 9.76 -7.07
N THR A 155 -5.64 9.37 -7.41
CA THR A 155 -4.70 10.20 -8.18
C THR A 155 -5.14 10.36 -9.64
N VAL A 156 -5.86 9.37 -10.18
CA VAL A 156 -6.44 9.44 -11.53
C VAL A 156 -7.48 10.55 -11.61
N THR A 157 -8.37 10.64 -10.62
CA THR A 157 -9.36 11.72 -10.55
C THR A 157 -8.71 13.10 -10.36
N ILE A 158 -7.55 13.18 -9.68
CA ILE A 158 -6.84 14.46 -9.46
C ILE A 158 -6.08 14.90 -10.72
N CYS A 159 -5.41 13.97 -11.40
CA CYS A 159 -4.39 14.29 -12.42
C CYS A 159 -4.76 13.87 -13.84
N GLY A 160 -5.72 12.98 -14.03
CA GLY A 160 -6.02 12.32 -15.31
C GLY A 160 -5.61 10.85 -15.31
N ASN A 161 -6.16 10.09 -16.25
CA ASN A 161 -5.71 8.71 -16.50
C ASN A 161 -4.45 8.76 -17.38
N SER A 162 -3.37 8.10 -16.98
CA SER A 162 -2.13 8.03 -17.77
C SER A 162 -2.35 7.34 -19.10
N ASP A 163 -3.26 6.36 -19.15
CA ASP A 163 -3.56 5.55 -20.34
C ASP A 163 -4.23 6.37 -21.46
N ASP A 164 -4.76 7.56 -21.14
CA ASP A 164 -5.38 8.48 -22.11
C ASP A 164 -4.35 9.23 -22.97
N PHE A 165 -3.06 9.16 -22.62
CA PHE A 165 -2.00 9.96 -23.24
C PHE A 165 -0.86 9.10 -23.77
N GLN A 166 -0.34 9.44 -24.96
CA GLN A 166 0.69 8.64 -25.65
C GLN A 166 1.99 8.48 -24.87
N ASN A 167 2.34 9.45 -24.03
CA ASN A 167 3.54 9.41 -23.20
C ASN A 167 3.31 8.77 -21.82
N GLU A 168 2.12 8.20 -21.60
CA GLU A 168 1.73 7.53 -20.35
C GLU A 168 1.90 8.44 -19.12
N GLN A 169 1.68 9.75 -19.28
CA GLN A 169 1.68 10.75 -18.22
C GLN A 169 0.28 11.35 -18.05
N PRO A 170 -0.24 11.46 -16.82
CA PRO A 170 -1.53 12.11 -16.59
C PRO A 170 -1.39 13.64 -16.75
N LEU A 171 -1.91 14.19 -17.86
CA LEU A 171 -1.75 15.62 -18.20
C LEU A 171 -2.83 16.51 -17.58
N HIS A 172 -4.07 16.03 -17.54
CA HIS A 172 -5.19 16.74 -16.93
C HIS A 172 -6.32 15.79 -16.51
N PRO A 173 -7.06 16.11 -15.41
CA PRO A 173 -8.19 15.30 -15.00
C PRO A 173 -9.33 15.37 -16.02
N GLN A 174 -10.07 14.28 -16.17
CA GLN A 174 -11.28 14.23 -16.99
C GLN A 174 -12.34 15.23 -16.49
N GLU A 175 -12.56 15.27 -15.17
CA GLU A 175 -13.57 16.11 -14.52
C GLU A 175 -12.91 17.11 -13.55
N LEU A 176 -12.68 18.34 -14.01
CA LEU A 176 -12.03 19.40 -13.21
C LEU A 176 -12.75 19.68 -11.89
N GLY A 177 -14.08 19.59 -11.86
CA GLY A 177 -14.88 19.77 -10.65
C GLY A 177 -14.61 18.70 -9.60
N ALA A 178 -14.49 17.44 -10.00
CA ALA A 178 -14.17 16.32 -9.13
C ALA A 178 -12.74 16.43 -8.58
N ALA A 179 -11.76 16.76 -9.44
CA ALA A 179 -10.37 16.99 -9.05
C ALA A 179 -10.25 18.10 -7.98
N ARG A 180 -10.90 19.25 -8.21
CA ARG A 180 -10.93 20.38 -7.26
C ARG A 180 -11.60 19.98 -5.93
N SER A 181 -12.69 19.22 -5.99
CA SER A 181 -13.42 18.77 -4.80
C SER A 181 -12.56 17.84 -3.95
N GLN A 182 -11.88 16.88 -4.57
CA GLN A 182 -10.96 15.97 -3.88
C GLN A 182 -9.77 16.72 -3.28
N MET A 183 -9.14 17.65 -4.02
CA MET A 183 -8.02 18.44 -3.50
C MET A 183 -8.43 19.36 -2.34
N SER A 184 -9.64 19.93 -2.39
CA SER A 184 -10.22 20.71 -1.29
C SER A 184 -10.47 19.85 -0.06
N TRP A 185 -11.05 18.66 -0.24
CA TRP A 185 -11.24 17.68 0.82
C TRP A 185 -9.91 17.24 1.44
N LEU A 186 -8.91 16.90 0.62
CA LEU A 186 -7.58 16.49 1.07
C LEU A 186 -6.94 17.59 1.93
N ARG A 187 -6.97 18.83 1.45
CA ARG A 187 -6.44 19.98 2.21
C ARG A 187 -7.07 20.08 3.60
N LYS A 188 -8.39 19.88 3.71
CA LYS A 188 -9.10 19.88 5.00
C LYS A 188 -8.68 18.70 5.88
N GLN A 189 -8.53 17.49 5.32
CA GLN A 189 -8.09 16.32 6.08
C GLN A 189 -6.69 16.50 6.66
N LEU A 190 -5.75 16.99 5.85
CA LEU A 190 -4.36 17.21 6.29
C LEU A 190 -4.27 18.34 7.31
N ALA A 191 -4.98 19.46 7.10
CA ALA A 191 -5.01 20.59 8.03
C ALA A 191 -5.58 20.21 9.42
N ASN A 192 -6.57 19.32 9.45
CA ASN A 192 -7.24 18.92 10.69
C ASN A 192 -6.57 17.72 11.38
N SER A 193 -5.51 17.12 10.81
CA SER A 193 -4.90 15.92 11.40
C SER A 193 -3.90 16.27 12.50
N GLN A 194 -4.28 15.89 13.72
CA GLN A 194 -3.45 15.91 14.93
C GLN A 194 -2.79 14.55 15.21
N ASP A 195 -2.79 13.63 14.24
CA ASP A 195 -2.28 12.28 14.43
C ASP A 195 -0.76 12.24 14.45
N ASP A 196 -0.22 11.31 15.22
CA ASP A 196 1.22 11.19 15.44
C ASP A 196 2.00 10.74 14.20
N TYR A 197 1.32 9.99 13.33
CA TYR A 197 1.77 9.67 11.98
C TYR A 197 0.67 10.04 11.00
N LEU A 198 1.05 10.73 9.93
CA LEU A 198 0.15 11.15 8.85
C LEU A 198 0.71 10.61 7.54
N LEU A 199 0.06 9.58 7.02
CA LEU A 199 0.38 8.99 5.74
C LEU A 199 -0.64 9.45 4.70
N VAL A 200 -0.19 9.60 3.47
CA VAL A 200 -1.05 9.77 2.30
C VAL A 200 -0.71 8.65 1.32
N ALA A 201 -1.71 8.01 0.73
CA ALA A 201 -1.51 6.94 -0.25
C ALA A 201 -2.32 7.23 -1.51
N GLY A 202 -1.69 7.07 -2.67
CA GLY A 202 -2.31 7.21 -3.98
C GLY A 202 -1.60 6.27 -4.96
N HIS A 203 -2.11 6.12 -6.18
CA HIS A 203 -1.49 5.22 -7.14
C HIS A 203 -0.22 5.81 -7.76
N TYR A 204 -0.33 7.00 -8.34
CA TYR A 204 0.80 7.65 -9.03
C TYR A 204 1.88 8.17 -8.07
N PRO A 205 3.16 8.14 -8.47
CA PRO A 205 4.25 8.65 -7.64
C PRO A 205 4.33 10.18 -7.61
N VAL A 206 4.64 10.77 -6.46
CA VAL A 206 5.16 12.15 -6.42
C VAL A 206 6.56 12.18 -7.03
N TRP A 207 7.44 11.30 -6.56
CA TRP A 207 8.79 11.11 -7.10
C TRP A 207 9.00 9.63 -7.39
N SER A 208 9.58 9.37 -8.55
CA SER A 208 10.06 8.05 -8.96
C SER A 208 11.18 8.26 -9.96
N VAL A 209 12.16 7.36 -9.97
CA VAL A 209 13.17 7.31 -11.04
C VAL A 209 12.79 6.34 -12.16
N GLY A 210 11.65 5.66 -12.03
CA GLY A 210 11.21 4.52 -12.87
C GLY A 210 10.82 4.87 -14.31
N LYS A 211 10.07 3.97 -14.93
CA LYS A 211 9.57 4.13 -16.30
C LYS A 211 8.64 5.35 -16.41
N HIS A 212 7.73 5.57 -15.47
CA HIS A 212 6.82 6.72 -15.50
C HIS A 212 7.42 7.96 -14.83
N GLY A 213 8.22 7.80 -13.77
CA GLY A 213 8.92 8.93 -13.17
C GLY A 213 8.02 9.85 -12.32
N PRO A 214 8.43 11.10 -12.04
CA PRO A 214 7.67 12.01 -11.21
C PRO A 214 6.36 12.46 -11.87
N THR A 215 5.22 12.32 -11.17
CA THR A 215 3.96 12.86 -11.68
C THR A 215 3.89 14.38 -11.43
N THR A 216 4.09 15.16 -12.49
CA THR A 216 4.14 16.65 -12.44
C THR A 216 2.93 17.26 -11.71
N CYS A 217 1.73 16.74 -11.94
CA CYS A 217 0.51 17.16 -11.23
C CYS A 217 0.65 17.02 -9.70
N LEU A 218 1.18 15.90 -9.21
CA LEU A 218 1.36 15.64 -7.78
C LEU A 218 2.53 16.41 -7.18
N VAL A 219 3.63 16.56 -7.90
CA VAL A 219 4.74 17.45 -7.48
C VAL A 219 4.23 18.88 -7.29
N LYS A 220 3.37 19.37 -8.19
CA LYS A 220 2.83 20.74 -8.13
C LYS A 220 1.76 20.93 -7.05
N HIS A 221 0.87 19.94 -6.85
CA HIS A 221 -0.35 20.14 -6.06
C HIS A 221 -0.41 19.35 -4.75
N LEU A 222 0.21 18.17 -4.70
CA LEU A 222 0.21 17.30 -3.52
C LEU A 222 1.44 17.56 -2.63
N GLN A 223 2.65 17.57 -3.21
CA GLN A 223 3.88 17.72 -2.43
C GLN A 223 3.86 18.96 -1.51
N PRO A 224 3.43 20.16 -1.95
CA PRO A 224 3.37 21.32 -1.05
C PRO A 224 2.45 21.11 0.15
N LEU A 225 1.38 20.31 0.01
CA LEU A 225 0.48 19.98 1.12
C LEU A 225 1.12 18.97 2.08
N LEU A 226 1.81 17.96 1.55
CA LEU A 226 2.55 16.99 2.37
C LEU A 226 3.60 17.69 3.24
N LEU A 227 4.36 18.62 2.64
CA LEU A 227 5.35 19.43 3.35
C LEU A 227 4.70 20.36 4.38
N LYS A 228 3.68 21.14 3.96
CA LYS A 228 3.00 22.11 4.82
C LYS A 228 2.43 21.46 6.08
N TYR A 229 1.82 20.29 5.94
CA TYR A 229 1.18 19.58 7.06
C TYR A 229 2.06 18.49 7.67
N LYS A 230 3.36 18.45 7.32
CA LYS A 230 4.35 17.54 7.89
C LYS A 230 3.88 16.08 7.83
N ALA A 231 3.46 15.62 6.66
CA ALA A 231 3.19 14.20 6.44
C ALA A 231 4.45 13.37 6.75
N THR A 232 4.27 12.18 7.31
CA THR A 232 5.39 11.26 7.59
C THR A 232 5.88 10.63 6.29
N ALA A 233 4.96 10.10 5.48
CA ALA A 233 5.28 9.46 4.22
C ALA A 233 4.15 9.58 3.19
N TYR A 234 4.52 9.51 1.91
CA TYR A 234 3.63 9.22 0.79
C TYR A 234 3.86 7.80 0.29
N LEU A 235 2.80 7.03 0.09
CA LEU A 235 2.86 5.65 -0.42
C LEU A 235 2.23 5.57 -1.80
N CYS A 236 2.88 4.88 -2.74
CA CYS A 236 2.43 4.76 -4.13
C CYS A 236 2.92 3.48 -4.84
N GLY A 237 2.37 3.22 -6.02
CA GLY A 237 2.74 2.14 -6.93
C GLY A 237 3.10 2.70 -8.31
N HIS A 238 2.40 2.21 -9.35
CA HIS A 238 2.42 2.64 -10.75
C HIS A 238 3.73 2.32 -11.49
N ASP A 239 4.86 2.77 -10.95
CA ASP A 239 6.16 2.30 -11.43
C ASP A 239 6.40 0.88 -10.92
N HIS A 240 6.65 -0.06 -11.85
CA HIS A 240 6.72 -1.48 -11.56
C HIS A 240 8.05 -1.92 -10.90
N ASN A 241 8.39 -1.33 -9.75
CA ASN A 241 9.59 -1.62 -8.99
C ASN A 241 9.42 -1.20 -7.51
N LEU A 242 10.48 -1.32 -6.72
CA LEU A 242 10.51 -0.89 -5.32
C LEU A 242 11.48 0.28 -5.16
N GLN A 243 11.04 1.37 -4.55
CA GLN A 243 11.90 2.52 -4.29
C GLN A 243 11.62 3.14 -2.92
N TYR A 244 12.69 3.54 -2.24
CA TYR A 244 12.58 4.50 -1.15
C TYR A 244 13.29 5.78 -1.55
N LEU A 245 12.55 6.89 -1.46
CA LEU A 245 13.09 8.23 -1.59
C LEU A 245 12.81 9.02 -0.32
N GLN A 246 13.65 10.00 -0.03
CA GLN A 246 13.43 10.91 1.09
C GLN A 246 13.96 12.30 0.75
N ASP A 247 13.08 13.30 0.88
CA ASP A 247 13.47 14.68 0.64
C ASP A 247 14.29 15.29 1.79
N LYS A 248 14.76 16.52 1.58
CA LYS A 248 15.59 17.25 2.56
C LYS A 248 14.84 17.60 3.85
N THR A 249 13.51 17.56 3.87
CA THR A 249 12.69 17.83 5.05
C THR A 249 12.45 16.58 5.90
N GLY A 250 12.79 15.40 5.36
CA GLY A 250 12.60 14.10 6.00
C GLY A 250 11.31 13.39 5.59
N LEU A 251 10.50 13.95 4.67
CA LEU A 251 9.32 13.28 4.12
C LEU A 251 9.76 12.06 3.28
N GLY A 252 9.26 10.89 3.65
CA GLY A 252 9.51 9.65 2.92
C GLY A 252 8.55 9.44 1.74
N TYR A 253 9.05 8.84 0.68
CA TYR A 253 8.28 8.34 -0.45
C TYR A 253 8.52 6.84 -0.57
N VAL A 254 7.46 6.07 -0.36
CA VAL A 254 7.46 4.60 -0.36
C VAL A 254 6.78 4.17 -1.65
N LEU A 255 7.57 3.69 -2.61
CA LEU A 255 7.06 3.18 -3.88
C LEU A 255 7.13 1.66 -3.86
N SER A 256 5.98 1.01 -4.00
CA SER A 256 5.83 -0.43 -3.89
C SER A 256 4.91 -0.99 -4.98
N GLY A 257 5.29 -0.80 -6.26
CA GLY A 257 4.52 -1.25 -7.43
C GLY A 257 4.98 -2.57 -8.03
N ALA A 258 5.59 -3.45 -7.23
CA ALA A 258 6.20 -4.69 -7.70
C ALA A 258 5.35 -5.94 -7.43
N GLY A 259 4.01 -5.80 -7.38
CA GLY A 259 3.10 -6.90 -7.07
C GLY A 259 3.00 -7.95 -8.18
N ASN A 260 3.05 -7.51 -9.44
CA ASN A 260 2.84 -8.37 -10.63
C ASN A 260 3.93 -8.21 -11.69
N PHE A 261 4.51 -7.02 -11.81
CA PHE A 261 5.53 -6.70 -12.80
C PHE A 261 6.82 -6.18 -12.15
N MET A 262 7.92 -6.25 -12.91
CA MET A 262 9.23 -5.74 -12.55
C MET A 262 9.82 -5.02 -13.75
N ASP A 263 10.22 -3.76 -13.57
CA ASP A 263 10.84 -2.89 -14.56
C ASP A 263 12.09 -2.23 -13.95
N ASP A 264 13.25 -2.46 -14.57
CA ASP A 264 14.55 -1.93 -14.12
C ASP A 264 14.89 -0.56 -14.70
N ASN A 265 13.99 0.02 -15.51
CA ASN A 265 14.18 1.32 -16.11
C ASN A 265 14.38 2.42 -15.05
N LYS A 266 15.40 3.26 -15.27
CA LYS A 266 15.74 4.43 -14.44
C LYS A 266 15.76 5.73 -15.23
N GLN A 267 15.03 5.82 -16.34
CA GLN A 267 15.13 6.93 -17.29
C GLN A 267 14.84 8.29 -16.66
N HIS A 268 14.02 8.35 -15.62
CA HIS A 268 13.66 9.58 -14.91
C HIS A 268 14.58 9.91 -13.72
N LEU A 269 15.74 9.25 -13.60
CA LEU A 269 16.70 9.50 -12.52
C LEU A 269 17.11 10.99 -12.42
N HIS A 270 17.26 11.67 -13.56
CA HIS A 270 17.68 13.06 -13.62
C HIS A 270 16.56 14.07 -13.34
N GLU A 271 15.30 13.62 -13.32
CA GLU A 271 14.14 14.46 -12.99
C GLU A 271 13.83 14.46 -11.49
N VAL A 272 14.41 13.52 -10.74
CA VAL A 272 14.34 13.47 -9.29
C VAL A 272 15.48 14.31 -8.67
N PRO A 273 15.22 15.17 -7.68
CA PRO A 273 16.27 15.97 -7.05
C PRO A 273 17.41 15.12 -6.49
N ALA A 274 18.64 15.57 -6.73
CA ALA A 274 19.84 14.85 -6.30
C ALA A 274 19.81 14.52 -4.80
N GLY A 275 20.11 13.25 -4.50
CA GLY A 275 20.12 12.72 -3.14
C GLY A 275 18.76 12.29 -2.60
N TYR A 276 17.65 12.44 -3.33
CA TYR A 276 16.35 11.95 -2.86
C TYR A 276 16.27 10.42 -2.89
N LEU A 277 16.71 9.79 -3.98
CA LEU A 277 16.72 8.33 -4.11
C LEU A 277 17.68 7.71 -3.08
N ARG A 278 17.15 6.83 -2.21
CA ARG A 278 17.91 6.11 -1.18
C ARG A 278 17.98 4.62 -1.45
N PHE A 279 16.98 4.07 -2.12
CA PHE A 279 16.90 2.66 -2.49
C PHE A 279 16.10 2.51 -3.79
N PHE A 280 16.56 1.61 -4.66
CA PHE A 280 15.86 1.17 -5.87
C PHE A 280 16.10 -0.33 -6.06
N TYR A 281 15.05 -1.07 -6.39
CA TYR A 281 15.12 -2.47 -6.79
C TYR A 281 14.13 -2.75 -7.91
N GLY A 282 14.66 -2.99 -9.12
CA GLY A 282 13.88 -3.18 -10.35
C GLY A 282 14.28 -4.40 -11.18
N HIS A 283 15.19 -5.27 -10.67
CA HIS A 283 15.75 -6.38 -11.45
C HIS A 283 14.68 -7.25 -12.14
N ALA A 284 14.71 -7.31 -13.47
CA ALA A 284 13.68 -7.99 -14.27
C ALA A 284 13.51 -9.49 -13.93
N SER A 285 14.57 -10.17 -13.48
CA SER A 285 14.55 -11.58 -13.06
C SER A 285 13.92 -11.80 -11.67
N SER A 286 13.67 -10.74 -10.91
CA SER A 286 12.98 -10.80 -9.61
C SER A 286 11.54 -11.28 -9.78
N GLN A 287 11.03 -11.91 -8.72
CA GLN A 287 9.63 -12.31 -8.61
C GLN A 287 8.71 -11.20 -8.10
N GLY A 288 9.18 -9.95 -8.04
CA GLY A 288 8.44 -8.85 -7.45
C GLY A 288 8.76 -8.65 -5.97
N GLY A 289 7.91 -7.88 -5.28
CA GLY A 289 8.02 -7.63 -3.86
C GLY A 289 7.04 -6.58 -3.36
N PHE A 290 7.18 -6.23 -2.08
CA PHE A 290 6.26 -5.31 -1.41
C PHE A 290 6.98 -4.58 -0.26
N ALA A 291 6.31 -3.57 0.30
CA ALA A 291 6.75 -2.91 1.52
C ALA A 291 6.01 -3.46 2.76
N TYR A 292 6.75 -3.79 3.80
CA TYR A 292 6.23 -4.10 5.14
C TYR A 292 6.49 -2.92 6.08
N ILE A 293 5.43 -2.42 6.71
CA ILE A 293 5.46 -1.23 7.56
C ILE A 293 5.13 -1.64 9.01
N GLU A 294 5.95 -1.17 9.94
CA GLU A 294 5.69 -1.27 11.38
C GLU A 294 5.72 0.13 12.01
N ILE A 295 4.65 0.53 12.70
CA ILE A 295 4.54 1.82 13.37
C ILE A 295 4.37 1.60 14.86
N ASN A 296 5.32 2.10 15.64
CA ASN A 296 5.28 2.09 17.10
C ASN A 296 5.23 3.53 17.65
N ALA A 297 5.29 3.67 18.98
CA ALA A 297 5.22 5.00 19.63
C ALA A 297 6.38 5.96 19.28
N LYS A 298 7.49 5.46 18.74
CA LYS A 298 8.73 6.20 18.48
C LYS A 298 8.94 6.48 16.99
N GLU A 299 8.77 5.47 16.15
CA GLU A 299 9.04 5.57 14.72
C GLU A 299 8.11 4.68 13.86
N MET A 300 8.14 4.94 12.56
CA MET A 300 7.61 4.12 11.48
C MET A 300 8.79 3.46 10.75
N SER A 301 8.94 2.14 10.89
CA SER A 301 9.89 1.34 10.12
C SER A 301 9.28 0.88 8.79
N ILE A 302 10.08 0.90 7.72
CA ILE A 302 9.72 0.41 6.39
C ILE A 302 10.76 -0.63 5.99
N THR A 303 10.31 -1.83 5.62
CA THR A 303 11.16 -2.92 5.12
C THR A 303 10.66 -3.35 3.75
N TYR A 304 11.51 -3.31 2.73
CA TYR A 304 11.18 -3.86 1.41
C TYR A 304 11.54 -5.33 1.36
N ILE A 305 10.59 -6.16 0.95
CA ILE A 305 10.71 -7.62 0.93
C ILE A 305 10.49 -8.10 -0.50
N GLU A 306 11.45 -8.85 -1.03
CA GLU A 306 11.33 -9.53 -2.32
C GLU A 306 10.34 -10.70 -2.23
N GLY A 307 9.65 -11.07 -3.30
CA GLY A 307 8.74 -12.23 -3.36
C GLY A 307 9.38 -13.60 -3.05
N LYS A 308 10.69 -13.67 -2.83
CA LYS A 308 11.41 -14.86 -2.33
C LYS A 308 11.79 -14.78 -0.84
N GLY A 309 11.35 -13.74 -0.14
CA GLY A 309 11.55 -13.54 1.30
C GLY A 309 12.81 -12.77 1.69
N LYS A 310 13.63 -12.32 0.72
CA LYS A 310 14.82 -11.51 1.00
C LYS A 310 14.40 -10.11 1.46
N SER A 311 14.89 -9.69 2.62
CA SER A 311 14.85 -8.28 3.04
C SER A 311 15.86 -7.49 2.21
N LEU A 312 15.37 -6.56 1.39
CA LEU A 312 16.17 -5.80 0.42
C LEU A 312 16.72 -4.50 1.01
N TYR A 313 15.89 -3.81 1.79
CA TYR A 313 16.22 -2.52 2.35
C TYR A 313 15.33 -2.23 3.56
N LYS A 314 15.88 -1.54 4.56
CA LYS A 314 15.15 -1.10 5.74
C LYS A 314 15.55 0.33 6.11
N THR A 315 14.55 1.11 6.51
CA THR A 315 14.72 2.48 7.01
C THR A 315 13.66 2.80 8.05
N SER A 316 13.78 3.93 8.74
CA SER A 316 12.74 4.43 9.63
C SER A 316 12.49 5.92 9.48
N LEU A 317 11.26 6.33 9.78
CA LEU A 317 10.79 7.70 9.79
C LEU A 317 10.32 8.06 11.20
N PRO A 318 10.72 9.21 11.74
CA PRO A 318 10.33 9.59 13.09
C PRO A 318 8.83 9.94 13.14
N ARG A 319 8.26 9.85 14.35
CA ARG A 319 6.96 10.43 14.67
C ARG A 319 6.90 11.92 14.31
N ARG A 320 5.74 12.42 13.86
CA ARG A 320 5.54 13.85 13.56
C ARG A 320 5.81 14.68 14.81
N ARG A 321 6.54 15.78 14.64
CA ARG A 321 6.58 16.86 15.64
C ARG A 321 5.27 17.64 15.56
N ARG A 322 4.45 17.57 16.62
CA ARG A 322 3.19 18.33 16.71
C ARG A 322 3.48 19.84 16.60
N PHE A 323 2.50 20.55 16.04
CA PHE A 323 2.48 22.01 16.03
C PHE A 323 2.09 22.52 17.41
#